data_AF-A0A2V7A770-F1
#
_entry.id   AF-A0A2V7A770-F1
#
_cell.length_a   1.000
_cell.length_b   1.000
_cell.length_c   1.000
_cell.angle_alpha   90.00
_cell.angle_beta   90.00
_cell.angle_gamma   90.00
#
_symmetry.space_group_name_H-M   'P 1'
#
loop_
_entity.id
_entity.type
_entity.pdbx_description
1 polymer ?
#
loop_
_entity_poly.entity_id
_entity_poly.type
_entity_poly.pdbx_seq_one_letter_code
_entity_poly.pdbx_strand_id
1 'polypeptide(L)'
;LRHLVVGLGGPAHGVPRETGFDITVASEIMAILCLARDLQDFKARIERVVVADRGEGALVTARELRAAGAMAVLMKDAIKPNLVQTLEATPALVHGGPFGNIAHGCNSLIATRLALKLGEVVVTEAGFGSDLGAEKFVDIKCRTGGLAPSAAVIVVTTRALAMHGEENLAKHVENVRLYGLPPVVALNRFAEDTDEKVSAVLSACRTLGVPFGVSRGWELGGAGVTDLAGTVLDAVRSGGGAGPRYLYPDELGLAAKLETIATRVYGADGVTFAPAAVAKLARFEALGYGRLPVCVAKTQNSLSDDPKRHGRPRGFRVTVRDAALCAGAGFVVAYAGDILTMPGLPKVPGAEGIDIDESGNIVGLF
;
A
#
# COMPACT_ATOMS: atom_id res chain seq x y z
N LEU A 1 -17.40 -14.16 -11.15
CA LEU A 1 -16.16 -14.96 -10.94
C LEU A 1 -15.67 -15.00 -9.48
N ARG A 2 -16.34 -14.36 -8.51
CA ARG A 2 -15.89 -14.36 -7.10
C ARG A 2 -15.93 -15.76 -6.46
N HIS A 3 -17.00 -16.50 -6.70
CA HIS A 3 -17.18 -17.87 -6.23
C HIS A 3 -17.65 -18.73 -7.40
N LEU A 4 -16.99 -19.86 -7.62
CA LEU A 4 -17.29 -20.79 -8.68
C LEU A 4 -16.80 -22.20 -8.35
N VAL A 5 -17.38 -23.20 -9.00
CA VAL A 5 -16.93 -24.59 -8.95
C VAL A 5 -16.25 -24.93 -10.28
N VAL A 6 -15.01 -25.41 -10.25
CA VAL A 6 -14.27 -25.88 -11.44
C VAL A 6 -14.14 -27.40 -11.45
N GLY A 7 -13.65 -27.97 -12.56
CA GLY A 7 -13.32 -29.40 -12.65
C GLY A 7 -14.55 -30.30 -12.81
N LEU A 8 -15.66 -29.75 -13.30
CA LEU A 8 -16.88 -30.50 -13.63
C LEU A 8 -16.74 -31.21 -14.99
N GLY A 9 -17.63 -32.16 -15.27
CA GLY A 9 -17.69 -32.87 -16.56
C GLY A 9 -17.22 -34.33 -16.54
N GLY A 10 -16.77 -34.83 -15.39
CA GLY A 10 -16.32 -36.22 -15.21
C GLY A 10 -14.78 -36.36 -15.20
N PRO A 11 -14.26 -37.60 -15.09
CA PRO A 11 -12.84 -37.85 -14.78
C PRO A 11 -11.82 -37.24 -15.75
N ALA A 12 -12.19 -37.06 -17.02
CA ALA A 12 -11.33 -36.45 -18.04
C ALA A 12 -11.21 -34.91 -17.91
N HIS A 13 -12.05 -34.27 -17.09
CA HIS A 13 -12.22 -32.82 -17.04
C HIS A 13 -11.77 -32.19 -15.70
N GLY A 14 -11.06 -32.96 -14.87
CA GLY A 14 -10.44 -32.50 -13.63
C GLY A 14 -11.13 -33.00 -12.37
N VAL A 15 -10.83 -32.34 -11.25
CA VAL A 15 -11.36 -32.67 -9.92
C VAL A 15 -12.26 -31.53 -9.45
N PRO A 16 -13.55 -31.77 -9.15
CA PRO A 16 -14.47 -30.75 -8.67
C PRO A 16 -13.96 -30.05 -7.41
N ARG A 17 -13.90 -28.72 -7.43
CA ARG A 17 -13.54 -27.90 -6.25
C ARG A 17 -14.09 -26.49 -6.32
N GLU A 18 -14.32 -25.88 -5.16
CA GLU A 18 -14.65 -24.47 -5.04
C GLU A 18 -13.42 -23.58 -5.21
N THR A 19 -13.58 -22.44 -5.89
CA THR A 19 -12.54 -21.45 -6.12
C THR A 19 -13.14 -20.12 -6.58
N GLY A 20 -12.29 -19.19 -7.04
CA GLY A 20 -12.70 -17.87 -7.49
C GLY A 20 -11.59 -17.18 -8.27
N PHE A 21 -11.89 -15.96 -8.70
CA PHE A 21 -10.93 -15.03 -9.27
C PHE A 21 -10.88 -13.75 -8.45
N ASP A 22 -9.66 -13.22 -8.32
CA ASP A 22 -9.37 -11.86 -7.87
C ASP A 22 -8.91 -11.02 -9.07
N ILE A 23 -9.04 -9.69 -8.98
CA ILE A 23 -8.48 -8.81 -10.00
C ILE A 23 -6.95 -8.94 -9.98
N THR A 24 -6.27 -8.90 -11.12
CA THR A 24 -4.84 -9.25 -11.24
C THR A 24 -3.92 -8.51 -10.26
N VAL A 25 -4.19 -7.23 -9.98
CA VAL A 25 -3.41 -6.40 -9.04
C VAL A 25 -3.56 -6.82 -7.57
N ALA A 26 -4.56 -7.64 -7.24
CA ALA A 26 -4.73 -8.29 -5.93
C ALA A 26 -3.90 -9.56 -5.77
N SER A 27 -3.29 -10.07 -6.86
CA SER A 27 -2.48 -11.28 -6.83
C SER A 27 -1.22 -11.12 -5.97
N GLU A 28 -0.86 -12.16 -5.21
CA GLU A 28 0.44 -12.21 -4.52
C GLU A 28 1.61 -12.05 -5.51
N ILE A 29 1.45 -12.46 -6.77
CA ILE A 29 2.46 -12.30 -7.81
C ILE A 29 2.78 -10.82 -8.08
N MET A 30 1.76 -9.94 -8.00
CA MET A 30 1.96 -8.49 -8.11
C MET A 30 2.75 -7.96 -6.90
N ALA A 31 2.45 -8.44 -5.69
CA ALA A 31 3.21 -8.07 -4.49
C ALA A 31 4.67 -8.56 -4.57
N ILE A 32 4.91 -9.77 -5.09
CA ILE A 32 6.25 -10.34 -5.31
C ILE A 32 7.01 -9.51 -6.35
N LEU A 33 6.39 -9.14 -7.48
CA LEU A 33 6.98 -8.24 -8.48
C LEU A 33 7.44 -6.93 -7.82
N CYS A 34 6.61 -6.39 -6.92
CA CYS A 34 6.90 -5.10 -6.29
C CYS A 34 7.93 -5.17 -5.17
N LEU A 35 8.21 -6.35 -4.60
CA LEU A 35 9.18 -6.54 -3.51
C LEU A 35 10.47 -7.27 -3.94
N ALA A 36 10.51 -7.82 -5.15
CA ALA A 36 11.69 -8.47 -5.70
C ALA A 36 12.83 -7.47 -5.93
N ARG A 37 14.07 -7.91 -5.74
CA ARG A 37 15.28 -7.11 -6.02
C ARG A 37 15.77 -7.26 -7.46
N ASP A 38 15.50 -8.42 -8.06
CA ASP A 38 15.84 -8.80 -9.42
C ASP A 38 15.01 -10.04 -9.82
N LEU A 39 15.23 -10.56 -11.04
CA LEU A 39 14.49 -11.71 -11.56
C LEU A 39 14.78 -13.02 -10.80
N GLN A 40 15.98 -13.19 -10.22
CA GLN A 40 16.29 -14.39 -9.44
C GLN A 40 15.64 -14.32 -8.06
N ASP A 41 15.62 -13.15 -7.43
CA ASP A 41 14.86 -12.90 -6.19
C ASP A 41 13.36 -13.10 -6.43
N PHE A 42 12.82 -12.62 -7.56
CA PHE A 42 11.44 -12.91 -7.99
C PHE A 42 11.19 -14.42 -8.05
N LYS A 43 12.04 -15.18 -8.76
CA LYS A 43 11.91 -16.65 -8.86
C LYS A 43 11.96 -17.31 -7.49
N ALA A 44 12.90 -16.93 -6.63
CA ALA A 44 13.05 -17.49 -5.28
C ALA A 44 11.86 -17.18 -4.37
N ARG A 45 11.19 -16.05 -4.57
CA ARG A 45 9.93 -15.70 -3.89
C ARG A 45 8.77 -16.53 -4.40
N ILE A 46 8.66 -16.75 -5.72
CA ILE A 46 7.66 -17.65 -6.29
C ILE A 46 7.78 -19.05 -5.68
N GLU A 47 8.99 -19.58 -5.53
CA GLU A 47 9.21 -20.90 -4.91
C GLU A 47 8.58 -21.04 -3.51
N ARG A 48 8.40 -19.94 -2.77
CA ARG A 48 7.83 -19.92 -1.41
C ARG A 48 6.31 -19.75 -1.39
N VAL A 49 5.68 -19.43 -2.52
CA VAL A 49 4.21 -19.27 -2.59
C VAL A 49 3.55 -20.58 -2.17
N VAL A 50 2.66 -20.48 -1.18
CA VAL A 50 1.87 -21.60 -0.68
C VAL A 50 0.58 -21.67 -1.48
N VAL A 51 0.31 -22.80 -2.10
CA VAL A 51 -0.82 -22.96 -3.05
C VAL A 51 -1.91 -23.89 -2.54
N ALA A 52 -1.61 -24.74 -1.56
CA ALA A 52 -2.57 -25.66 -0.95
C ALA A 52 -2.09 -26.15 0.42
N ASP A 53 -3.03 -26.73 1.17
CA ASP A 53 -2.76 -27.53 2.35
C ASP A 53 -2.85 -29.03 2.00
N ARG A 54 -1.94 -29.82 2.53
CA ARG A 54 -2.08 -31.28 2.59
C ARG A 54 -3.11 -31.63 3.65
N GLY A 55 -3.75 -32.80 3.54
CA GLY A 55 -4.76 -33.25 4.51
C GLY A 55 -4.26 -33.30 5.97
N GLU A 56 -2.95 -33.42 6.19
CA GLU A 56 -2.30 -33.43 7.51
C GLU A 56 -1.83 -32.03 7.98
N GLY A 57 -2.19 -30.95 7.25
CA GLY A 57 -1.88 -29.57 7.62
C GLY A 57 -0.51 -29.03 7.17
N ALA A 58 0.31 -29.88 6.54
CA ALA A 58 1.55 -29.46 5.88
C ALA A 58 1.26 -28.64 4.60
N LEU A 59 2.07 -27.63 4.32
CA LEU A 59 1.87 -26.74 3.18
C LEU A 59 2.39 -27.38 1.88
N VAL A 60 1.75 -27.07 0.75
CA VAL A 60 2.27 -27.33 -0.60
C VAL A 60 2.71 -26.01 -1.21
N THR A 61 3.96 -25.96 -1.66
CA THR A 61 4.57 -24.77 -2.26
C THR A 61 4.65 -24.84 -3.78
N ALA A 62 4.75 -23.69 -4.45
CA ALA A 62 4.98 -23.63 -5.89
C ALA A 62 6.35 -24.23 -6.31
N ARG A 63 7.32 -24.33 -5.38
CA ARG A 63 8.57 -25.09 -5.58
C ARG A 63 8.29 -26.57 -5.84
N GLU A 64 7.41 -27.20 -5.06
CA GLU A 64 7.06 -28.61 -5.21
C GLU A 64 6.38 -28.89 -6.55
N LEU A 65 5.64 -27.91 -7.06
CA LEU A 65 5.02 -27.96 -8.39
C LEU A 65 5.97 -27.59 -9.53
N ARG A 66 7.23 -27.24 -9.24
CA ARG A 66 8.26 -26.82 -10.21
C ARG A 66 7.81 -25.66 -11.11
N ALA A 67 6.92 -24.79 -10.61
CA ALA A 67 6.29 -23.72 -11.39
C ALA A 67 7.16 -22.46 -11.51
N ALA A 68 8.08 -22.22 -10.56
CA ALA A 68 8.81 -20.96 -10.44
C ALA A 68 9.64 -20.59 -11.68
N GLY A 69 10.27 -21.57 -12.33
CA GLY A 69 11.04 -21.33 -13.55
C GLY A 69 10.19 -20.80 -14.70
N ALA A 70 9.04 -21.43 -14.96
CA ALA A 70 8.11 -20.99 -15.99
C ALA A 70 7.53 -19.60 -15.68
N MET A 71 7.16 -19.33 -14.42
CA MET A 71 6.68 -18.01 -14.01
C MET A 71 7.75 -16.93 -14.17
N ALA A 72 9.01 -17.22 -13.85
CA ALA A 72 10.10 -16.27 -14.06
C ALA A 72 10.33 -15.96 -15.55
N VAL A 73 10.15 -16.94 -16.46
CA VAL A 73 10.22 -16.70 -17.91
C VAL A 73 9.11 -15.75 -18.36
N LEU A 74 7.87 -15.95 -17.90
CA LEU A 74 6.75 -15.04 -18.22
C LEU A 74 6.99 -13.61 -17.71
N MET A 75 7.75 -13.47 -16.62
CA MET A 75 8.05 -12.18 -15.99
C MET A 75 9.38 -11.57 -16.44
N LYS A 76 10.09 -12.19 -17.39
CA LYS A 76 11.44 -11.76 -17.85
C LYS A 76 11.50 -10.29 -18.27
N ASP A 77 10.47 -9.82 -18.98
CA ASP A 77 10.40 -8.42 -19.42
C ASP A 77 9.60 -7.56 -18.45
N ALA A 78 8.53 -8.10 -17.86
CA ALA A 78 7.71 -7.42 -16.87
C ALA A 78 8.43 -7.08 -15.56
N ILE A 79 9.63 -7.62 -15.31
CA ILE A 79 10.48 -7.26 -14.16
C ILE A 79 11.20 -5.91 -14.36
N LYS A 80 11.24 -5.37 -15.59
CA LYS A 80 11.98 -4.16 -15.95
C LYS A 80 11.09 -2.92 -15.75
N PRO A 81 11.55 -1.89 -15.01
CA PRO A 81 10.81 -0.63 -14.88
C PRO A 81 10.52 0.06 -16.22
N ASN A 82 9.31 0.60 -16.39
CA ASN A 82 8.94 1.36 -17.59
C ASN A 82 9.30 2.83 -17.40
N LEU A 83 10.15 3.36 -18.29
CA LEU A 83 10.46 4.79 -18.34
C LEU A 83 9.41 5.52 -19.17
N VAL A 84 8.83 6.55 -18.57
CA VAL A 84 7.94 7.54 -19.19
C VAL A 84 8.38 8.93 -18.72
N GLN A 85 7.56 9.96 -18.96
CA GLN A 85 7.87 11.32 -18.54
C GLN A 85 6.62 12.04 -18.04
N THR A 86 6.82 13.09 -17.22
CA THR A 86 5.77 14.07 -16.91
C THR A 86 5.52 14.99 -18.12
N LEU A 87 4.50 15.85 -18.05
CA LEU A 87 4.24 16.86 -19.08
C LEU A 87 5.40 17.84 -19.28
N GLU A 88 6.28 17.99 -18.27
CA GLU A 88 7.47 18.85 -18.29
C GLU A 88 8.76 18.05 -18.54
N ALA A 89 8.64 16.86 -19.13
CA ALA A 89 9.74 15.98 -19.49
C ALA A 89 10.60 15.44 -18.32
N THR A 90 10.13 15.56 -17.07
CA THR A 90 10.80 14.92 -15.93
C THR A 90 10.69 13.40 -16.06
N PRO A 91 11.81 12.65 -16.01
CA PRO A 91 11.79 11.19 -16.09
C PRO A 91 10.94 10.57 -14.98
N ALA A 92 10.04 9.65 -15.33
CA ALA A 92 9.18 8.95 -14.40
C ALA A 92 9.21 7.43 -14.64
N LEU A 93 9.33 6.65 -13.57
CA LEU A 93 9.27 5.19 -13.64
C LEU A 93 7.91 4.69 -13.15
N VAL A 94 7.15 4.04 -14.03
CA VAL A 94 5.84 3.44 -13.70
C VAL A 94 5.98 1.92 -13.73
N HIS A 95 5.97 1.28 -12.55
CA HIS A 95 6.25 -0.16 -12.48
C HIS A 95 5.64 -0.83 -11.24
N GLY A 96 4.74 -1.78 -11.48
CA GLY A 96 4.00 -2.49 -10.44
C GLY A 96 2.89 -1.64 -9.80
N GLY A 97 1.93 -2.32 -9.17
CA GLY A 97 0.78 -1.67 -8.54
C GLY A 97 -0.06 -2.66 -7.74
N PRO A 98 0.43 -3.11 -6.57
CA PRO A 98 -0.33 -4.00 -5.70
C PRO A 98 -1.40 -3.21 -4.95
N PHE A 99 -2.44 -3.90 -4.47
CA PHE A 99 -3.44 -3.30 -3.60
C PHE A 99 -2.82 -2.67 -2.34
N GLY A 100 -3.39 -1.54 -1.86
CA GLY A 100 -2.96 -0.88 -0.62
C GLY A 100 -3.54 -1.48 0.66
N ASN A 101 -4.50 -2.40 0.56
CA ASN A 101 -5.13 -3.06 1.71
C ASN A 101 -4.53 -4.46 1.96
N ILE A 102 -4.73 -5.43 1.07
CA ILE A 102 -4.21 -6.81 1.18
C ILE A 102 -2.72 -6.93 0.79
N ALA A 103 -2.12 -5.84 0.33
CA ALA A 103 -0.68 -5.74 0.07
C ALA A 103 -0.20 -4.34 0.48
N HIS A 104 1.04 -4.00 0.12
CA HIS A 104 1.74 -2.82 0.62
C HIS A 104 1.49 -1.54 -0.19
N GLY A 105 0.74 -1.59 -1.29
CA GLY A 105 0.30 -0.40 -2.02
C GLY A 105 1.41 0.48 -2.62
N CYS A 106 2.58 -0.06 -2.92
CA CYS A 106 3.70 0.72 -3.46
C CYS A 106 4.09 0.23 -4.86
N ASN A 107 4.69 1.11 -5.67
CA ASN A 107 5.41 0.70 -6.87
C ASN A 107 6.61 -0.19 -6.51
N SER A 108 7.21 -0.82 -7.52
CA SER A 108 8.27 -1.81 -7.30
C SER A 108 9.53 -1.27 -6.62
N LEU A 109 10.16 -2.13 -5.82
CA LEU A 109 11.47 -1.92 -5.25
C LEU A 109 12.55 -1.72 -6.32
N ILE A 110 12.47 -2.45 -7.44
CA ILE A 110 13.40 -2.33 -8.57
C ILE A 110 13.39 -0.90 -9.13
N ALA A 111 12.19 -0.35 -9.39
CA ALA A 111 12.06 1.02 -9.90
C ALA A 111 12.58 2.06 -8.90
N THR A 112 12.22 1.94 -7.61
CA THR A 112 12.72 2.87 -6.59
C THR A 112 14.24 2.81 -6.45
N ARG A 113 14.86 1.61 -6.46
CA ARG A 113 16.32 1.45 -6.38
C ARG A 113 17.02 1.98 -7.62
N LEU A 114 16.46 1.76 -8.80
CA LEU A 114 16.98 2.31 -10.05
C LEU A 114 16.96 3.84 -10.01
N ALA A 115 15.83 4.43 -9.63
CA ALA A 115 15.70 5.89 -9.49
C ALA A 115 16.73 6.45 -8.48
N LEU A 116 16.92 5.79 -7.33
CA LEU A 116 17.90 6.22 -6.31
C LEU A 116 19.36 6.15 -6.78
N LYS A 117 19.65 5.42 -7.86
CA LYS A 117 20.98 5.39 -8.47
C LYS A 117 21.16 6.41 -9.59
N LEU A 118 20.07 6.90 -10.16
CA LEU A 118 20.08 7.78 -11.33
C LEU A 118 19.76 9.24 -10.99
N GLY A 119 18.97 9.49 -9.93
CA GLY A 119 18.53 10.82 -9.51
C GLY A 119 19.06 11.20 -8.13
N GLU A 120 19.27 12.49 -7.92
CA GLU A 120 19.63 13.06 -6.61
C GLU A 120 18.45 13.07 -5.65
N VAL A 121 17.24 13.24 -6.18
CA VAL A 121 15.97 13.21 -5.44
C VAL A 121 15.02 12.26 -6.13
N VAL A 122 14.45 11.33 -5.35
CA VAL A 122 13.44 10.39 -5.83
C VAL A 122 12.15 10.64 -5.08
N VAL A 123 11.11 11.02 -5.81
CA VAL A 123 9.75 11.10 -5.29
C VAL A 123 9.04 9.79 -5.60
N THR A 124 8.41 9.20 -4.59
CA THR A 124 7.60 8.00 -4.69
C THR A 124 6.41 8.13 -3.73
N GLU A 125 5.38 7.31 -3.94
CA GLU A 125 4.18 7.32 -3.12
C GLU A 125 3.78 5.90 -2.68
N ALA A 126 2.79 5.85 -1.79
CA ALA A 126 2.11 4.64 -1.37
C ALA A 126 0.60 4.91 -1.34
N GLY A 127 -0.21 3.92 -1.69
CA GLY A 127 -1.66 4.05 -1.74
C GLY A 127 -2.30 4.26 -0.36
N PHE A 128 -3.42 4.99 -0.33
CA PHE A 128 -4.16 5.39 0.87
C PHE A 128 -3.41 6.37 1.79
N GLY A 129 -3.89 6.56 3.03
CA GLY A 129 -3.32 7.48 4.01
C GLY A 129 -2.05 6.93 4.67
N SER A 130 -1.43 7.73 5.54
CA SER A 130 -0.19 7.32 6.25
C SER A 130 -0.41 6.17 7.24
N ASP A 131 -1.65 5.88 7.59
CA ASP A 131 -2.06 4.75 8.41
C ASP A 131 -2.00 3.41 7.67
N LEU A 132 -2.06 3.40 6.33
CA LEU A 132 -1.93 2.19 5.53
C LEU A 132 -0.69 2.26 4.63
N GLY A 133 -0.67 3.21 3.71
CA GLY A 133 0.38 3.31 2.69
C GLY A 133 1.75 3.57 3.30
N ALA A 134 1.88 4.61 4.12
CA ALA A 134 3.18 4.97 4.70
C ALA A 134 3.68 3.93 5.71
N GLU A 135 2.79 3.38 6.55
CA GLU A 135 3.12 2.25 7.44
C GLU A 135 3.71 1.08 6.65
N LYS A 136 3.00 0.60 5.62
CA LYS A 136 3.47 -0.53 4.81
C LYS A 136 4.68 -0.19 3.96
N PHE A 137 4.81 1.06 3.51
CA PHE A 137 6.02 1.52 2.83
C PHE A 137 7.22 1.34 3.75
N VAL A 138 7.14 1.73 5.03
CA VAL A 138 8.27 1.62 5.96
C VAL A 138 8.44 0.18 6.47
N ASP A 139 7.41 -0.40 7.08
CA ASP A 139 7.51 -1.70 7.76
C ASP A 139 7.60 -2.90 6.82
N ILE A 140 7.21 -2.76 5.55
CA ILE A 140 7.34 -3.82 4.54
C ILE A 140 8.36 -3.47 3.46
N LYS A 141 8.15 -2.38 2.69
CA LYS A 141 9.00 -2.09 1.52
C LYS A 141 10.40 -1.61 1.90
N CYS A 142 10.54 -0.65 2.81
CA CYS A 142 11.85 -0.18 3.29
C CYS A 142 12.58 -1.29 4.03
N ARG A 143 11.90 -2.02 4.91
CA ARG A 143 12.44 -3.19 5.62
C ARG A 143 13.01 -4.24 4.64
N THR A 144 12.24 -4.59 3.61
CA THR A 144 12.65 -5.58 2.60
C THR A 144 13.80 -5.07 1.72
N GLY A 145 13.75 -3.79 1.34
CA GLY A 145 14.63 -3.20 0.34
C GLY A 145 15.88 -2.51 0.89
N GLY A 146 15.99 -2.37 2.21
CA GLY A 146 17.00 -1.53 2.86
C GLY A 146 16.90 -0.07 2.44
N LEU A 147 15.68 0.45 2.25
CA LEU A 147 15.48 1.83 1.80
C LEU A 147 15.44 2.78 3.01
N ALA A 148 16.05 3.95 2.85
CA ALA A 148 16.05 5.00 3.87
C ALA A 148 15.40 6.29 3.34
N PRO A 149 14.07 6.47 3.50
CA PRO A 149 13.41 7.70 3.10
C PRO A 149 13.92 8.88 3.95
N SER A 150 14.09 10.04 3.30
CA SER A 150 14.67 11.23 3.94
C SER A 150 13.64 12.22 4.47
N ALA A 151 12.42 12.21 3.92
CA ALA A 151 11.28 13.01 4.34
C ALA A 151 9.98 12.33 3.87
N ALA A 152 8.83 12.73 4.41
CA ALA A 152 7.53 12.30 3.93
C ALA A 152 6.59 13.48 3.75
N VAL A 153 5.95 13.56 2.58
CA VAL A 153 4.97 14.59 2.26
C VAL A 153 3.57 14.06 2.53
N ILE A 154 2.80 14.76 3.35
CA ILE A 154 1.39 14.47 3.64
C ILE A 154 0.55 15.44 2.82
N VAL A 155 -0.18 14.92 1.83
CA VAL A 155 -1.07 15.72 1.01
C VAL A 155 -2.40 15.94 1.74
N VAL A 156 -2.86 17.18 1.79
CA VAL A 156 -4.15 17.58 2.39
C VAL A 156 -4.89 18.54 1.47
N THR A 157 -6.21 18.59 1.58
CA THR A 157 -7.06 19.58 0.90
C THR A 157 -7.92 20.31 1.92
N THR A 158 -8.38 21.51 1.60
CA THR A 158 -9.35 22.27 2.43
C THR A 158 -10.61 21.44 2.73
N ARG A 159 -11.10 20.71 1.73
CA ARG A 159 -12.29 19.84 1.82
C ARG A 159 -12.07 18.65 2.75
N ALA A 160 -10.92 17.99 2.63
CA ALA A 160 -10.57 16.89 3.52
C ALA A 160 -10.42 17.37 4.97
N LEU A 161 -9.79 18.52 5.19
CA LEU A 161 -9.69 19.11 6.53
C LEU A 161 -11.06 19.49 7.09
N ALA A 162 -11.96 20.06 6.28
CA ALA A 162 -13.32 20.39 6.71
C ALA A 162 -14.13 19.13 7.07
N MET A 163 -13.94 18.03 6.33
CA MET A 163 -14.65 16.77 6.57
C MET A 163 -14.12 15.99 7.78
N HIS A 164 -12.81 16.00 8.00
CA HIS A 164 -12.15 15.15 9.00
C HIS A 164 -11.63 15.91 10.23
N GLY A 165 -11.50 17.23 10.15
CA GLY A 165 -10.94 18.09 11.20
C GLY A 165 -9.42 18.00 11.31
N GLU A 166 -8.84 18.99 12.01
CA GLU A 166 -7.40 19.14 12.21
C GLU A 166 -6.76 17.97 12.96
N GLU A 167 -7.51 17.33 13.86
CA GLU A 167 -7.06 16.15 14.59
C GLU A 167 -6.70 14.97 13.68
N ASN A 168 -7.37 14.81 12.54
CA ASN A 168 -7.00 13.77 11.59
C ASN A 168 -5.62 14.04 10.98
N LEU A 169 -5.38 15.28 10.52
CA LEU A 169 -4.07 15.70 10.03
C LEU A 169 -3.00 15.54 11.11
N ALA A 170 -3.31 15.95 12.34
CA ALA A 170 -2.42 15.78 13.50
C ALA A 170 -1.98 14.32 13.66
N LYS A 171 -2.93 13.37 13.58
CA LYS A 171 -2.61 11.95 13.69
C LYS A 171 -1.73 11.45 12.54
N HIS A 172 -1.97 11.91 11.31
CA HIS A 172 -1.12 11.52 10.18
C HIS A 172 0.30 12.10 10.29
N VAL A 173 0.46 13.32 10.83
CA VAL A 173 1.77 13.92 11.14
C VAL A 173 2.48 13.14 12.26
N GLU A 174 1.76 12.78 13.34
CA GLU A 174 2.29 11.91 14.39
C GLU A 174 2.77 10.57 13.83
N ASN A 175 1.99 9.95 12.96
CA ASN A 175 2.34 8.66 12.35
C ASN A 175 3.63 8.74 11.54
N VAL A 176 3.83 9.79 10.75
CA VAL A 176 5.09 10.00 10.03
C VAL A 176 6.28 10.15 11.00
N ARG A 177 6.10 10.91 12.08
CA ARG A 177 7.12 11.08 13.13
C ARG A 177 7.44 9.76 13.86
N LEU A 178 6.47 8.84 14.01
CA LEU A 178 6.71 7.52 14.62
C LEU A 178 7.81 6.73 13.88
N TYR A 179 7.85 6.86 12.56
CA TYR A 179 8.87 6.22 11.71
C TYR A 179 10.19 6.99 11.65
N GLY A 180 10.35 8.05 12.46
CA GLY A 180 11.55 8.88 12.48
C GLY A 180 11.73 9.75 11.25
N LEU A 181 10.68 9.95 10.45
CA LEU A 181 10.74 10.73 9.21
C LEU A 181 10.32 12.18 9.45
N PRO A 182 11.01 13.16 8.85
CA PRO A 182 10.55 14.55 8.82
C PRO A 182 9.24 14.68 8.02
N PRO A 183 8.11 15.08 8.65
CA PRO A 183 6.88 15.35 7.92
C PRO A 183 6.91 16.74 7.27
N VAL A 184 6.36 16.84 6.06
CA VAL A 184 6.00 18.09 5.39
C VAL A 184 4.56 18.00 4.93
N VAL A 185 3.74 19.02 5.18
CA VAL A 185 2.34 19.04 4.69
C VAL A 185 2.25 19.78 3.36
N ALA A 186 1.67 19.14 2.36
CA ALA A 186 1.35 19.76 1.07
C ALA A 186 -0.14 20.05 1.00
N LEU A 187 -0.54 21.32 1.06
CA LEU A 187 -1.91 21.72 0.78
C LEU A 187 -2.12 21.77 -0.74
N ASN A 188 -2.88 20.83 -1.29
CA ASN A 188 -3.31 20.90 -2.68
C ASN A 188 -4.48 21.90 -2.81
N ARG A 189 -4.22 23.07 -3.41
CA ARG A 189 -5.20 24.15 -3.58
C ARG A 189 -6.02 23.95 -4.84
N PHE A 190 -7.34 24.05 -4.72
CA PHE A 190 -8.29 24.05 -5.83
C PHE A 190 -8.78 25.47 -6.15
N ALA A 191 -9.33 25.67 -7.35
CA ALA A 191 -9.84 26.98 -7.80
C ALA A 191 -10.95 27.55 -6.89
N GLU A 192 -11.74 26.67 -6.26
CA GLU A 192 -12.85 27.02 -5.37
C GLU A 192 -12.42 27.27 -3.91
N ASP A 193 -11.12 27.12 -3.60
CA ASP A 193 -10.61 27.31 -2.24
C ASP A 193 -10.50 28.80 -1.89
N THR A 194 -11.26 29.22 -0.88
CA THR A 194 -11.18 30.58 -0.32
C THR A 194 -9.94 30.73 0.55
N ASP A 195 -9.45 31.96 0.68
CA ASP A 195 -8.27 32.25 1.49
C ASP A 195 -8.48 31.93 2.98
N GLU A 196 -9.72 32.00 3.48
CA GLU A 196 -10.04 31.58 4.85
C GLU A 196 -9.84 30.07 5.04
N LYS A 197 -10.30 29.24 4.08
CA LYS A 197 -10.13 27.78 4.14
C LYS A 197 -8.66 27.38 4.03
N VAL A 198 -7.92 28.05 3.16
CA VAL A 198 -6.47 27.88 3.06
C VAL A 198 -5.82 28.25 4.38
N SER A 199 -6.14 29.41 4.94
CA SER A 199 -5.57 29.90 6.20
C SER A 199 -5.82 28.93 7.38
N ALA A 200 -6.98 28.27 7.42
CA ALA A 200 -7.29 27.24 8.42
C ALA A 200 -6.29 26.07 8.37
N VAL A 201 -6.00 25.55 7.17
CA VAL A 201 -5.01 24.47 6.99
C VAL A 201 -3.62 24.92 7.43
N LEU A 202 -3.19 26.11 7.02
CA LEU A 202 -1.87 26.63 7.38
C LEU A 202 -1.77 26.88 8.89
N SER A 203 -2.86 27.32 9.52
CA SER A 203 -2.93 27.50 10.98
C SER A 203 -2.80 26.17 11.71
N ALA A 204 -3.51 25.13 11.26
CA ALA A 204 -3.37 23.78 11.80
C ALA A 204 -1.91 23.29 11.70
N CYS A 205 -1.26 23.50 10.56
CA CYS A 205 0.14 23.11 10.37
C CYS A 205 1.10 23.87 11.32
N ARG A 206 0.87 25.18 11.52
CA ARG A 206 1.64 25.99 12.49
C ARG A 206 1.48 25.48 13.91
N THR A 207 0.25 25.19 14.34
CA THR A 207 -0.05 24.62 15.67
C THR A 207 0.64 23.27 15.87
N LEU A 208 0.69 22.43 14.83
CA LEU A 208 1.35 21.11 14.87
C LEU A 208 2.88 21.17 14.77
N GLY A 209 3.45 22.36 14.52
CA GLY A 209 4.88 22.56 14.30
C GLY A 209 5.40 21.73 13.12
N VAL A 210 4.63 21.63 12.04
CA VAL A 210 5.01 20.88 10.82
C VAL A 210 5.27 21.86 9.67
N PRO A 211 6.41 21.76 8.96
CA PRO A 211 6.63 22.53 7.73
C PRO A 211 5.54 22.23 6.71
N PHE A 212 5.15 23.24 5.93
CA PHE A 212 4.10 23.09 4.93
C PHE A 212 4.34 23.96 3.70
N GLY A 213 3.79 23.53 2.57
CA GLY A 213 3.77 24.28 1.32
C GLY A 213 2.43 24.17 0.62
N VAL A 214 2.03 25.24 -0.08
CA VAL A 214 0.83 25.22 -0.93
C VAL A 214 1.24 24.72 -2.32
N SER A 215 0.57 23.67 -2.79
CA SER A 215 0.71 23.14 -4.13
C SER A 215 -0.36 23.72 -5.04
N ARG A 216 0.07 24.32 -6.15
CA ARG A 216 -0.75 24.68 -7.32
C ARG A 216 -0.31 23.90 -8.56
N GLY A 217 0.23 22.69 -8.37
CA GLY A 217 0.79 21.90 -9.46
C GLY A 217 -0.21 21.51 -10.55
N TRP A 218 -1.49 21.38 -10.21
CA TRP A 218 -2.55 21.11 -11.19
C TRP A 218 -2.78 22.29 -12.15
N GLU A 219 -2.66 23.53 -11.66
CA GLU A 219 -2.92 24.75 -12.43
C GLU A 219 -1.65 25.26 -13.13
N LEU A 220 -0.51 25.25 -12.44
CA LEU A 220 0.72 25.94 -12.83
C LEU A 220 1.89 25.00 -13.12
N GLY A 221 1.66 23.68 -13.16
CA GLY A 221 2.73 22.70 -13.35
C GLY A 221 3.81 22.78 -12.28
N GLY A 222 5.07 22.53 -12.67
CA GLY A 222 6.23 22.55 -11.79
C GLY A 222 6.44 23.90 -11.09
N ALA A 223 6.14 25.01 -11.77
CA ALA A 223 6.26 26.35 -11.18
C ALA A 223 5.37 26.52 -9.94
N GLY A 224 4.20 25.85 -9.92
CA GLY A 224 3.22 25.88 -8.83
C GLY A 224 3.61 25.10 -7.58
N VAL A 225 4.76 24.40 -7.57
CA VAL A 225 5.22 23.57 -6.44
C VAL A 225 6.63 23.91 -5.95
N THR A 226 7.25 24.97 -6.49
CA THR A 226 8.63 25.35 -6.15
C THR A 226 8.84 25.61 -4.65
N ASP A 227 7.92 26.31 -3.99
CA ASP A 227 7.99 26.59 -2.55
C ASP A 227 7.86 25.32 -1.70
N LEU A 228 6.96 24.41 -2.11
CA LEU A 228 6.81 23.10 -1.49
C LEU A 228 8.10 22.28 -1.68
N ALA A 229 8.68 22.28 -2.88
CA ALA A 229 9.92 21.58 -3.17
C ALA A 229 11.08 22.10 -2.29
N GLY A 230 11.20 23.43 -2.12
CA GLY A 230 12.16 24.04 -1.20
C GLY A 230 11.97 23.55 0.24
N THR A 231 10.72 23.56 0.72
CA THR A 231 10.37 23.08 2.07
C THR A 231 10.73 21.59 2.26
N VAL A 232 10.49 20.76 1.25
CA VAL A 232 10.88 19.34 1.28
C VAL A 232 12.39 19.18 1.32
N LEU A 233 13.14 19.93 0.51
CA LEU A 233 14.61 19.89 0.51
C LEU A 233 15.19 20.32 1.87
N ASP A 234 14.61 21.33 2.52
CA ASP A 234 15.03 21.75 3.85
C ASP A 234 14.73 20.69 4.91
N ALA A 235 13.59 20.00 4.82
CA ALA A 235 13.27 18.87 5.69
C ALA A 235 14.24 17.70 5.49
N VAL A 236 14.62 17.40 4.24
CA VAL A 236 15.63 16.38 3.90
C VAL A 236 17.00 16.75 4.48
N ARG A 237 17.44 18.00 4.33
CA ARG A 237 18.74 18.49 4.84
C ARG A 237 18.81 18.51 6.37
N SER A 238 17.69 18.84 7.01
CA SER A 238 17.60 18.89 8.48
C SER A 238 17.46 17.50 9.11
N GLY A 239 17.14 16.48 8.32
CA GLY A 239 17.04 15.10 8.78
C GLY A 239 18.41 14.50 9.11
N GLY A 240 18.57 13.98 10.33
CA GLY A 240 19.85 13.46 10.85
C GLY A 240 20.34 12.12 10.27
N GLY A 241 19.88 11.70 9.08
CA GLY A 241 20.38 10.53 8.36
C GLY A 241 20.21 9.15 9.03
N ALA A 242 19.49 9.05 10.15
CA ALA A 242 19.43 7.85 10.99
C ALA A 242 18.64 6.66 10.40
N GLY A 243 18.11 6.78 9.17
CA GLY A 243 17.24 5.79 8.54
C GLY A 243 15.85 5.72 9.20
N PRO A 244 14.89 5.00 8.59
CA PRO A 244 13.55 4.86 9.13
C PRO A 244 13.56 4.00 10.38
N ARG A 245 12.75 4.39 11.36
CA ARG A 245 12.46 3.56 12.54
C ARG A 245 11.31 2.62 12.21
N TYR A 246 11.56 1.33 12.25
CA TYR A 246 10.50 0.33 12.17
C TYR A 246 9.60 0.35 13.40
N LEU A 247 8.29 0.07 13.22
CA LEU A 247 7.34 0.17 14.31
C LEU A 247 7.50 -0.97 15.34
N TYR A 248 7.94 -2.13 14.87
CA TYR A 248 8.16 -3.35 15.64
C TYR A 248 9.39 -4.14 15.15
N PRO A 249 10.05 -4.91 16.04
CA PRO A 249 11.13 -5.83 15.67
C PRO A 249 10.56 -7.10 14.99
N ASP A 250 11.40 -7.81 14.24
CA ASP A 250 10.99 -9.01 13.51
C ASP A 250 10.56 -10.14 14.45
N GLU A 251 11.15 -10.21 15.63
CA GLU A 251 10.90 -11.23 16.66
C GLU A 251 9.56 -11.07 17.38
N LEU A 252 8.89 -9.91 17.24
CA LEU A 252 7.59 -9.69 17.85
C LEU A 252 6.55 -10.64 17.24
N GLY A 253 5.74 -11.32 18.08
CA GLY A 253 4.69 -12.22 17.61
C GLY A 253 3.66 -11.50 16.72
N LEU A 254 3.02 -12.23 15.80
CA LEU A 254 2.13 -11.67 14.78
C LEU A 254 0.96 -10.88 15.40
N ALA A 255 0.33 -11.43 16.45
CA ALA A 255 -0.75 -10.75 17.16
C ALA A 255 -0.26 -9.44 17.83
N ALA A 256 0.94 -9.45 18.40
CA ALA A 256 1.54 -8.28 19.04
C ALA A 256 1.98 -7.21 18.02
N LYS A 257 2.42 -7.61 16.82
CA LYS A 257 2.66 -6.69 15.70
C LYS A 257 1.36 -5.98 15.30
N LEU A 258 0.25 -6.72 15.17
CA LEU A 258 -1.06 -6.16 14.87
C LEU A 258 -1.56 -5.20 15.97
N GLU A 259 -1.37 -5.57 17.24
CA GLU A 259 -1.67 -4.71 18.39
C GLU A 259 -0.85 -3.41 18.35
N THR A 260 0.43 -3.51 18.00
CA THR A 260 1.33 -2.35 17.89
C THR A 260 0.86 -1.39 16.81
N ILE A 261 0.49 -1.89 15.63
CA ILE A 261 -0.05 -1.05 14.55
C ILE A 261 -1.36 -0.40 15.01
N ALA A 262 -2.29 -1.19 15.57
CA ALA A 262 -3.59 -0.68 15.98
C ALA A 262 -3.49 0.44 17.03
N THR A 263 -2.68 0.23 18.05
CA THR A 263 -2.54 1.20 19.15
C THR A 263 -1.74 2.43 18.73
N ARG A 264 -0.62 2.26 18.01
CA ARG A 264 0.30 3.35 17.72
C ARG A 264 -0.07 4.13 16.46
N VAL A 265 -0.48 3.44 15.39
CA VAL A 265 -0.77 4.06 14.08
C VAL A 265 -2.23 4.48 13.99
N TYR A 266 -3.17 3.64 14.42
CA TYR A 266 -4.59 3.95 14.33
C TYR A 266 -5.11 4.74 15.53
N GLY A 267 -4.48 4.57 16.70
CA GLY A 267 -4.98 5.13 17.95
C GLY A 267 -6.16 4.34 18.53
N ALA A 268 -6.21 3.04 18.24
CA ALA A 268 -7.15 2.11 18.85
C ALA A 268 -6.74 1.78 20.31
N ASP A 269 -7.71 1.36 21.12
CA ASP A 269 -7.46 0.82 22.46
C ASP A 269 -6.90 -0.61 22.42
N GLY A 270 -6.92 -1.23 21.24
CA GLY A 270 -6.31 -2.52 20.97
C GLY A 270 -6.98 -3.29 19.84
N VAL A 271 -6.72 -4.58 19.77
CA VAL A 271 -7.29 -5.50 18.77
C VAL A 271 -8.23 -6.52 19.43
N THR A 272 -9.29 -6.87 18.72
CA THR A 272 -10.16 -8.00 19.01
C THR A 272 -9.96 -9.04 17.91
N PHE A 273 -9.58 -10.26 18.26
CA PHE A 273 -9.35 -11.33 17.29
C PHE A 273 -10.52 -12.30 17.27
N ALA A 274 -11.06 -12.57 16.08
CA ALA A 274 -12.00 -13.66 15.90
C ALA A 274 -11.28 -15.02 16.05
N PRO A 275 -11.99 -16.11 16.44
CA PRO A 275 -11.37 -17.43 16.63
C PRO A 275 -10.59 -17.93 15.40
N ALA A 276 -11.09 -17.67 14.19
CA ALA A 276 -10.42 -18.03 12.95
C ALA A 276 -9.06 -17.33 12.79
N ALA A 277 -9.00 -16.03 13.09
CA ALA A 277 -7.76 -15.27 13.07
C ALA A 277 -6.74 -15.81 14.10
N VAL A 278 -7.17 -16.06 15.34
CA VAL A 278 -6.30 -16.63 16.39
C VAL A 278 -5.68 -17.95 15.93
N ALA A 279 -6.50 -18.86 15.42
CA ALA A 279 -6.05 -20.18 14.97
C ALA A 279 -5.04 -20.07 13.81
N LYS A 280 -5.29 -19.20 12.82
CA LYS A 280 -4.38 -19.01 11.68
C LYS A 280 -3.08 -18.33 12.07
N LEU A 281 -3.11 -17.29 12.90
CA LEU A 281 -1.90 -16.61 13.37
C LEU A 281 -1.00 -17.57 14.16
N ALA A 282 -1.57 -18.34 15.10
CA ALA A 282 -0.82 -19.36 15.84
C ALA A 282 -0.24 -20.45 14.91
N ARG A 283 -1.02 -20.88 13.91
CA ARG A 283 -0.55 -21.82 12.89
C ARG A 283 0.63 -21.27 12.10
N PHE A 284 0.57 -20.01 11.65
CA PHE A 284 1.66 -19.39 10.90
C PHE A 284 2.93 -19.24 11.75
N GLU A 285 2.80 -18.92 13.03
CA GLU A 285 3.94 -18.91 13.96
C GLU A 285 4.56 -20.30 14.12
N ALA A 286 3.74 -21.33 14.34
CA ALA A 286 4.21 -22.72 14.46
C ALA A 286 4.91 -23.23 13.20
N LEU A 287 4.49 -22.75 12.01
CA LEU A 287 5.11 -23.06 10.72
C LEU A 287 6.36 -22.21 10.40
N GLY A 288 6.81 -21.36 11.34
CA GLY A 288 8.03 -20.56 11.20
C GLY A 288 7.85 -19.20 10.52
N TYR A 289 6.61 -18.78 10.24
CA TYR A 289 6.29 -17.49 9.63
C TYR A 289 6.07 -16.35 10.63
N GLY A 290 6.28 -16.59 11.93
CA GLY A 290 6.06 -15.58 12.98
C GLY A 290 6.94 -14.33 12.87
N ARG A 291 8.09 -14.45 12.19
CA ARG A 291 9.01 -13.33 11.96
C ARG A 291 8.60 -12.40 10.82
N LEU A 292 7.62 -12.79 10.00
CA LEU A 292 7.17 -11.95 8.90
C LEU A 292 6.53 -10.64 9.40
N PRO A 293 6.64 -9.54 8.63
CA PRO A 293 5.80 -8.36 8.80
C PRO A 293 4.31 -8.70 8.65
N VAL A 294 3.46 -7.83 9.17
CA VAL A 294 2.00 -7.94 9.03
C VAL A 294 1.47 -6.83 8.10
N CYS A 295 0.41 -7.13 7.37
CA CYS A 295 -0.27 -6.23 6.44
C CYS A 295 -1.75 -6.15 6.83
N VAL A 296 -2.17 -5.04 7.43
CA VAL A 296 -3.57 -4.88 7.85
C VAL A 296 -4.42 -4.47 6.67
N ALA A 297 -5.42 -5.29 6.35
CA ALA A 297 -6.41 -5.01 5.34
C ALA A 297 -7.69 -4.48 6.02
N LYS A 298 -7.78 -3.15 6.14
CA LYS A 298 -8.95 -2.42 6.65
C LYS A 298 -9.42 -1.37 5.64
N THR A 299 -10.52 -0.69 5.97
CA THR A 299 -10.96 0.49 5.22
C THR A 299 -9.90 1.60 5.23
N GLN A 300 -9.80 2.32 4.13
CA GLN A 300 -8.98 3.52 3.98
C GLN A 300 -9.68 4.82 4.43
N ASN A 301 -11.00 4.77 4.66
CA ASN A 301 -11.82 5.96 4.92
C ASN A 301 -11.85 6.39 6.40
N SER A 302 -11.17 5.64 7.27
CA SER A 302 -11.11 5.86 8.71
C SER A 302 -9.81 5.29 9.27
N LEU A 303 -9.33 5.88 10.37
CA LEU A 303 -8.28 5.29 11.19
C LEU A 303 -8.77 3.99 11.86
N SER A 304 -10.07 3.88 12.15
CA SER A 304 -10.68 2.63 12.61
C SER A 304 -10.98 1.66 11.47
N ASP A 305 -11.53 0.49 11.80
CA ASP A 305 -12.09 -0.48 10.87
C ASP A 305 -13.51 -0.15 10.39
N ASP A 306 -14.11 0.94 10.90
CA ASP A 306 -15.43 1.45 10.49
C ASP A 306 -15.28 2.66 9.57
N PRO A 307 -15.66 2.56 8.27
CA PRO A 307 -15.49 3.64 7.29
C PRO A 307 -16.29 4.91 7.62
N LYS A 308 -17.27 4.86 8.52
CA LYS A 308 -18.12 6.00 8.88
C LYS A 308 -17.53 6.85 10.00
N ARG A 309 -16.48 6.39 10.67
CA ARG A 309 -15.85 7.08 11.80
C ARG A 309 -14.74 8.03 11.32
N HIS A 310 -15.16 9.14 10.73
CA HIS A 310 -14.25 10.16 10.23
C HIS A 310 -13.42 10.85 11.32
N GLY A 311 -12.34 11.50 10.89
CA GLY A 311 -11.52 12.33 11.75
C GLY A 311 -10.48 11.54 12.52
N ARG A 312 -10.41 11.76 13.84
CA ARG A 312 -9.50 11.04 14.74
C ARG A 312 -10.31 10.29 15.81
N PRO A 313 -10.91 9.13 15.48
CA PRO A 313 -11.74 8.39 16.42
C PRO A 313 -10.97 7.97 17.69
N ARG A 314 -11.73 7.74 18.76
CA ARG A 314 -11.27 7.31 20.10
C ARG A 314 -12.17 6.19 20.62
N GLY A 315 -11.71 5.45 21.62
CA GLY A 315 -12.55 4.45 22.30
C GLY A 315 -12.95 3.32 21.36
N PHE A 316 -12.02 2.82 20.55
CA PHE A 316 -12.32 1.81 19.53
C PHE A 316 -11.25 0.73 19.53
N ARG A 317 -11.67 -0.50 19.22
CA ARG A 317 -10.78 -1.63 18.96
C ARG A 317 -10.91 -2.05 17.51
N VAL A 318 -9.82 -2.52 16.91
CA VAL A 318 -9.84 -3.08 15.56
C VAL A 318 -10.21 -4.56 15.64
N THR A 319 -11.14 -5.01 14.81
CA THR A 319 -11.57 -6.42 14.78
C THR A 319 -10.90 -7.18 13.65
N VAL A 320 -9.95 -8.06 13.96
CA VAL A 320 -9.32 -8.96 12.98
C VAL A 320 -10.15 -10.24 12.86
N ARG A 321 -10.81 -10.40 11.72
CA ARG A 321 -11.74 -11.51 11.44
C ARG A 321 -11.04 -12.75 10.90
N ASP A 322 -10.01 -12.54 10.08
CA ASP A 322 -9.27 -13.62 9.44
C ASP A 322 -7.82 -13.21 9.16
N ALA A 323 -6.99 -14.17 8.76
CA ALA A 323 -5.63 -13.94 8.30
C ALA A 323 -5.28 -14.80 7.07
N ALA A 324 -4.34 -14.33 6.25
CA ALA A 324 -3.77 -15.07 5.12
C ALA A 324 -2.25 -14.92 5.08
N LEU A 325 -1.58 -15.98 4.63
CA LEU A 325 -0.13 -16.00 4.47
C LEU A 325 0.23 -15.68 3.01
N CYS A 326 1.01 -14.62 2.80
CA CYS A 326 1.66 -14.34 1.52
C CYS A 326 3.15 -14.67 1.65
N ALA A 327 3.49 -15.96 1.64
CA ALA A 327 4.84 -16.45 1.93
C ALA A 327 5.89 -16.04 0.87
N GLY A 328 5.48 -15.90 -0.39
CA GLY A 328 6.35 -15.40 -1.45
C GLY A 328 6.60 -13.90 -1.36
N ALA A 329 5.54 -13.13 -1.10
CA ALA A 329 5.67 -11.69 -0.86
C ALA A 329 6.43 -11.40 0.45
N GLY A 330 6.25 -12.26 1.45
CA GLY A 330 6.95 -12.22 2.73
C GLY A 330 6.22 -11.43 3.81
N PHE A 331 4.89 -11.54 3.91
CA PHE A 331 4.10 -10.93 4.98
C PHE A 331 2.82 -11.74 5.29
N VAL A 332 2.21 -11.48 6.44
CA VAL A 332 0.89 -12.02 6.83
C VAL A 332 -0.17 -10.93 6.69
N VAL A 333 -1.22 -11.18 5.92
CA VAL A 333 -2.37 -10.29 5.78
C VAL A 333 -3.34 -10.54 6.93
N ALA A 334 -3.78 -9.49 7.62
CA ALA A 334 -4.82 -9.53 8.64
C ALA A 334 -6.06 -8.79 8.15
N TYR A 335 -7.19 -9.49 8.04
CA TYR A 335 -8.44 -8.92 7.53
C TYR A 335 -9.23 -8.27 8.66
N ALA A 336 -9.28 -6.93 8.64
CA ALA A 336 -9.98 -6.09 9.59
C ALA A 336 -11.10 -5.28 8.91
N GLY A 337 -11.79 -5.90 7.97
CA GLY A 337 -12.91 -5.33 7.20
C GLY A 337 -13.32 -6.26 6.08
N ASP A 338 -14.43 -5.94 5.41
CA ASP A 338 -14.88 -6.67 4.22
C ASP A 338 -14.14 -6.15 2.99
N ILE A 339 -13.11 -6.87 2.58
CA ILE A 339 -12.21 -6.45 1.51
C ILE A 339 -12.64 -7.06 0.19
N LEU A 340 -12.98 -6.21 -0.77
CA LEU A 340 -13.30 -6.61 -2.14
C LEU A 340 -12.02 -6.79 -2.95
N THR A 341 -11.68 -8.03 -3.27
CA THR A 341 -10.55 -8.41 -4.14
C THR A 341 -10.94 -8.53 -5.61
N MET A 342 -12.24 -8.50 -5.91
CA MET A 342 -12.78 -8.49 -7.27
C MET A 342 -13.93 -7.47 -7.36
N PRO A 343 -13.65 -6.22 -7.76
CA PRO A 343 -14.68 -5.19 -7.91
C PRO A 343 -15.69 -5.59 -9.00
N GLY A 344 -16.94 -5.13 -8.84
CA GLY A 344 -17.98 -5.28 -9.86
C GLY A 344 -18.05 -4.05 -10.75
N LEU A 345 -18.71 -4.17 -11.91
CA LEU A 345 -19.06 -3.01 -12.73
C LEU A 345 -20.20 -2.21 -12.07
N PRO A 346 -20.24 -0.87 -12.22
CA PRO A 346 -21.38 -0.06 -11.79
C PRO A 346 -22.60 -0.30 -12.70
N LYS A 347 -23.75 0.30 -12.36
CA LYS A 347 -25.00 0.19 -13.14
C LYS A 347 -24.84 0.64 -14.59
N VAL A 348 -24.07 1.72 -14.81
CA VAL A 348 -23.69 2.23 -16.14
C VAL A 348 -22.15 2.15 -16.20
N PRO A 349 -21.59 1.08 -16.79
CA PRO A 349 -20.15 0.94 -16.92
C PRO A 349 -19.55 2.03 -17.81
N GLY A 350 -18.37 2.54 -17.46
CA GLY A 350 -17.63 3.47 -18.34
C GLY A 350 -17.37 2.89 -19.74
N ALA A 351 -17.33 1.56 -19.86
CA ALA A 351 -17.22 0.85 -21.14
C ALA A 351 -18.31 1.20 -22.16
N GLU A 352 -19.51 1.63 -21.72
CA GLU A 352 -20.57 2.07 -22.65
C GLU A 352 -20.24 3.39 -23.35
N GLY A 353 -19.36 4.21 -22.78
CA GLY A 353 -18.92 5.49 -23.34
C GLY A 353 -17.58 5.42 -24.07
N ILE A 354 -16.88 4.28 -24.04
CA ILE A 354 -15.61 4.10 -24.74
C ILE A 354 -15.88 3.84 -26.22
N ASP A 355 -15.29 4.64 -27.09
CA ASP A 355 -15.39 4.48 -28.54
C ASP A 355 -14.11 4.96 -29.26
N ILE A 356 -14.09 4.84 -30.59
CA ILE A 356 -13.04 5.34 -31.47
C ILE A 356 -13.63 6.22 -32.57
N ASP A 357 -13.12 7.44 -32.70
CA ASP A 357 -13.60 8.36 -33.74
C ASP A 357 -13.06 8.01 -35.14
N GLU A 358 -13.55 8.70 -36.18
CA GLU A 358 -13.14 8.49 -37.58
C GLU A 358 -11.64 8.75 -37.83
N SER A 359 -10.98 9.48 -36.91
CA SER A 359 -9.54 9.78 -36.97
C SER A 359 -8.69 8.75 -36.20
N GLY A 360 -9.32 7.76 -35.56
CA GLY A 360 -8.63 6.75 -34.74
C GLY A 360 -8.32 7.20 -33.31
N ASN A 361 -8.89 8.32 -32.85
CA ASN A 361 -8.72 8.75 -31.46
C ASN A 361 -9.67 7.99 -30.53
N ILE A 362 -9.15 7.56 -29.39
CA ILE A 362 -9.95 6.94 -28.34
C ILE A 362 -10.73 8.02 -27.59
N VAL A 363 -12.05 7.86 -27.48
CA VAL A 363 -12.93 8.74 -26.70
C VAL A 363 -13.52 7.99 -25.49
N GLY A 364 -13.80 8.72 -24.41
CA GLY A 364 -14.47 8.18 -23.21
C GLY A 364 -13.62 7.31 -22.28
N LEU A 365 -12.29 7.25 -22.47
CA LEU A 365 -11.38 6.44 -21.65
C LEU A 365 -10.93 7.12 -20.34
N PHE A 366 -10.81 8.45 -20.33
CA PHE A 366 -10.33 9.25 -19.19
C PHE A 366 -11.19 10.49 -18.93
#